data_AF-A0A1X1K5X2-F1
#
_entry.id   AF-A0A1X1K5X2-F1
#
_cell.length_a   1.000
_cell.length_b   1.000
_cell.length_c   1.000
_cell.angle_alpha   90.00
_cell.angle_beta   90.00
_cell.angle_gamma   90.00
#
_symmetry.space_group_name_H-M   'P 1'
#
loop_
_entity.id
_entity.type
_entity.pdbx_description
1 polymer ?
#
loop_
_entity_poly.entity_id
_entity_poly.type
_entity_poly.pdbx_seq_one_letter_code
_entity_poly.pdbx_strand_id
1 'polypeptide(L)'
;MDITIQNVRSPALEHNGRYYKVFQPRTANELLKLHHMGCVGDTVLTDIQLEQGDFPTNFVEPTITQRALAGIFKDMRSIELELRDPNSTLWGKIQQNNQGALTQFFDTNVKSAIAQTASEIRQEVRDAANSARVQVNSSGVTIGATTVTGKQLASTISTSSEAIDLIAPKIRVKSDMLVDGSVTASKMAAGSIRAEHISSGAITADKIEISDALINKIVARDILADKIASKQIFATKIESIVSSSTFLQAYQGEIGGFTIGRYPGGSGRWISGINTFSVGMGNGGSFGENRTAFWANWGSSWDHHGPDAWFVTSAGKMYCFNTVDFHDRVDFSNTATVNFYTKLNATSGIWTGNGDIHGNGSNPAGGDNAVCWWNQITTAKWRGYAGITSSSDKRLKENITGTKVKGIDKINALNLVSFDFIKNKKHEDIGLIAQEVQKVVPEAIEVDDETSYLSINYAKFVPYLLKAVQELTDKVDNLEGK
;
A
#
# COMPACT_ATOMS: atom_id res chain seq x y z
N MET A 1 -39.14 109.73 -144.10
CA MET A 1 -39.46 109.35 -142.70
C MET A 1 -38.18 109.33 -141.88
N ASP A 2 -38.14 109.93 -140.68
CA ASP A 2 -36.95 109.79 -139.81
C ASP A 2 -37.17 108.69 -138.78
N ILE A 3 -36.10 107.99 -138.41
CA ILE A 3 -36.13 106.99 -137.35
C ILE A 3 -35.03 107.33 -136.34
N THR A 4 -35.40 107.35 -135.07
CA THR A 4 -34.46 107.42 -133.96
C THR A 4 -34.17 106.01 -133.47
N ILE A 5 -32.91 105.64 -133.55
CA ILE A 5 -32.35 104.38 -133.04
C ILE A 5 -31.16 104.77 -132.17
N GLN A 6 -31.04 104.22 -130.96
CA GLN A 6 -29.96 104.57 -130.02
C GLN A 6 -29.84 106.08 -129.77
N ASN A 7 -30.99 106.77 -129.68
CA ASN A 7 -31.11 108.22 -129.51
C ASN A 7 -30.52 109.09 -130.63
N VAL A 8 -30.12 108.52 -131.77
CA VAL A 8 -29.69 109.28 -132.96
C VAL A 8 -30.83 109.31 -133.97
N ARG A 9 -31.34 110.51 -134.28
CA ARG A 9 -32.37 110.72 -135.32
C ARG A 9 -31.70 110.84 -136.68
N SER A 10 -32.08 109.97 -137.61
CA SER A 10 -31.58 110.02 -138.99
C SER A 10 -32.69 109.64 -139.98
N PRO A 11 -32.60 110.09 -141.24
CA PRO A 11 -33.57 109.70 -142.25
C PRO A 11 -33.49 108.19 -142.54
N ALA A 12 -34.65 107.59 -142.78
CA ALA A 12 -34.77 106.26 -143.35
C ALA A 12 -34.49 106.30 -144.86
N LEU A 13 -33.90 105.23 -145.39
CA LEU A 13 -33.67 105.10 -146.83
C LEU A 13 -34.94 104.59 -147.50
N GLU A 14 -35.22 105.07 -148.70
CA GLU A 14 -36.33 104.60 -149.50
C GLU A 14 -35.82 103.66 -150.60
N HIS A 15 -36.46 102.50 -150.75
CA HIS A 15 -36.24 101.59 -151.86
C HIS A 15 -37.58 101.03 -152.31
N ASN A 16 -37.90 101.18 -153.61
CA ASN A 16 -39.16 100.71 -154.23
C ASN A 16 -40.43 101.13 -153.45
N GLY A 17 -40.49 102.39 -153.01
CA GLY A 17 -41.66 102.94 -152.29
C GLY A 17 -41.78 102.53 -150.83
N ARG A 18 -40.78 101.83 -150.26
CA ARG A 18 -40.74 101.45 -148.84
C ARG A 18 -39.58 102.14 -148.12
N TYR A 19 -39.82 102.59 -146.90
CA TYR A 19 -38.79 103.12 -146.01
C TYR A 19 -38.18 102.00 -145.17
N TYR A 20 -36.86 101.87 -145.16
CA TYR A 20 -36.16 100.92 -144.30
C TYR A 20 -34.95 101.55 -143.59
N LYS A 21 -34.55 100.93 -142.47
CA LYS A 21 -33.36 101.30 -141.73
C LYS A 21 -32.76 100.07 -141.06
N VAL A 22 -31.48 99.83 -141.33
CA VAL A 22 -30.73 98.74 -140.71
C VAL A 22 -30.14 99.23 -139.39
N PHE A 23 -30.23 98.41 -138.35
CA PHE A 23 -29.60 98.66 -137.06
C PHE A 23 -29.16 97.35 -136.42
N GLN A 24 -28.16 97.41 -135.53
CA GLN A 24 -27.76 96.30 -134.67
C GLN A 24 -28.28 96.55 -133.25
N PRO A 25 -29.16 95.68 -132.72
CA PRO A 25 -29.66 95.82 -131.36
C PRO A 25 -28.57 95.53 -130.32
N ARG A 26 -28.45 96.37 -129.29
CA ARG A 26 -27.56 96.17 -128.12
C ARG A 26 -28.26 95.44 -126.98
N THR A 27 -29.60 95.50 -126.92
CA THR A 27 -30.42 94.84 -125.90
C THR A 27 -31.70 94.29 -126.52
N ALA A 28 -32.29 93.27 -125.88
CA ALA A 28 -33.53 92.66 -126.35
C ALA A 28 -34.76 93.60 -126.33
N ASN A 29 -34.71 94.68 -125.54
CA ASN A 29 -35.82 95.63 -125.35
C ASN A 29 -35.48 97.02 -125.92
N GLU A 30 -34.70 97.08 -126.99
CA GLU A 30 -34.26 98.34 -127.57
C GLU A 30 -35.42 99.11 -128.22
N LEU A 31 -35.51 100.40 -127.89
CA LEU A 31 -36.62 101.26 -128.30
C LEU A 31 -36.30 101.99 -129.61
N LEU A 32 -37.11 101.75 -130.64
CA LEU A 32 -37.07 102.40 -131.95
C LEU A 32 -38.20 103.44 -132.03
N LYS A 33 -37.90 104.71 -132.33
CA LYS A 33 -38.93 105.76 -132.50
C LYS A 33 -39.02 106.21 -133.95
N LEU A 34 -40.19 106.04 -134.55
CA LEU A 34 -40.51 106.47 -135.90
C LEU A 34 -41.10 107.90 -135.87
N HIS A 35 -40.61 108.80 -136.73
CA HIS A 35 -41.10 110.18 -136.83
C HIS A 35 -41.87 110.39 -138.15
N HIS A 36 -43.01 111.08 -138.06
CA HIS A 36 -43.87 111.39 -139.20
C HIS A 36 -43.21 112.34 -140.21
N MET A 37 -43.68 112.35 -141.47
CA MET A 37 -43.03 113.05 -142.59
C MET A 37 -43.44 114.52 -142.79
N GLY A 38 -43.92 115.21 -141.75
CA GLY A 38 -44.30 116.63 -141.88
C GLY A 38 -45.48 116.92 -142.82
N CYS A 39 -46.24 115.90 -143.24
CA CYS A 39 -47.45 116.05 -144.03
C CYS A 39 -48.63 116.54 -143.18
N VAL A 40 -49.44 117.44 -143.73
CA VAL A 40 -50.72 117.84 -143.13
C VAL A 40 -51.75 116.76 -143.51
N GLY A 41 -51.91 115.76 -142.62
CA GLY A 41 -52.78 114.60 -142.78
C GLY A 41 -52.33 113.39 -141.94
N ASP A 42 -53.16 112.34 -141.86
CA ASP A 42 -52.88 111.14 -141.06
C ASP A 42 -51.82 110.24 -141.72
N THR A 43 -50.75 109.92 -140.99
CA THR A 43 -49.74 108.94 -141.42
C THR A 43 -50.14 107.56 -140.89
N VAL A 44 -50.52 106.64 -141.79
CA VAL A 44 -50.81 105.24 -141.44
C VAL A 44 -49.61 104.37 -141.79
N LEU A 45 -49.11 103.62 -140.81
CA LEU A 45 -48.04 102.64 -141.00
C LEU A 45 -48.67 101.24 -141.07
N THR A 46 -48.63 100.62 -142.24
CA THR A 46 -49.02 99.22 -142.43
C THR A 46 -47.78 98.38 -142.74
N ASP A 47 -47.86 97.08 -142.46
CA ASP A 47 -46.85 96.09 -142.87
C ASP A 47 -45.43 96.29 -142.28
N ILE A 48 -45.34 96.60 -140.98
CA ILE A 48 -44.05 96.68 -140.27
C ILE A 48 -43.46 95.28 -140.10
N GLN A 49 -42.31 95.03 -140.73
CA GLN A 49 -41.55 93.80 -140.61
C GLN A 49 -40.20 94.06 -139.95
N LEU A 50 -39.83 93.21 -139.00
CA LEU A 50 -38.50 93.20 -138.39
C LEU A 50 -37.79 91.92 -138.83
N GLU A 51 -36.68 92.07 -139.53
CA GLU A 51 -35.96 90.94 -140.14
C GLU A 51 -34.44 91.10 -139.98
N GLN A 52 -33.72 89.98 -140.03
CA GLN A 52 -32.26 89.98 -140.01
C GLN A 52 -31.72 90.13 -141.44
N GLY A 53 -30.98 91.20 -141.70
CA GLY A 53 -30.35 91.49 -143.00
C GLY A 53 -29.99 92.97 -143.14
N ASP A 54 -29.26 93.31 -144.19
CA ASP A 54 -28.90 94.69 -144.57
C ASP A 54 -29.82 95.26 -145.68
N PHE A 55 -30.76 94.46 -146.17
CA PHE A 55 -31.71 94.83 -147.22
C PHE A 55 -33.11 94.23 -146.98
N PRO A 56 -34.21 94.97 -147.25
CA PRO A 56 -35.56 94.53 -146.91
C PRO A 56 -36.10 93.42 -147.83
N THR A 57 -36.88 92.46 -147.28
CA THR A 57 -37.55 91.35 -148.01
C THR A 57 -39.08 91.54 -148.18
N ASN A 58 -39.76 90.55 -148.76
CA ASN A 58 -41.22 90.59 -149.01
C ASN A 58 -42.04 90.27 -147.74
N PHE A 59 -43.23 90.89 -147.62
CA PHE A 59 -44.10 90.85 -146.41
C PHE A 59 -44.83 89.51 -146.20
N VAL A 60 -44.91 89.02 -144.94
CA VAL A 60 -45.55 87.74 -144.54
C VAL A 60 -46.37 87.90 -143.23
N GLU A 61 -47.66 87.47 -143.20
CA GLU A 61 -48.61 87.68 -142.07
C GLU A 61 -48.52 86.65 -140.89
N PRO A 62 -48.60 87.05 -139.59
CA PRO A 62 -48.62 86.13 -138.40
C PRO A 62 -49.93 85.99 -137.54
N THR A 63 -50.03 84.81 -136.89
CA THR A 63 -50.99 84.01 -136.03
C THR A 63 -51.64 84.55 -134.70
N ILE A 64 -52.49 83.73 -133.98
CA ILE A 64 -53.08 83.93 -132.59
C ILE A 64 -53.01 82.65 -131.64
N THR A 65 -53.05 82.84 -130.29
CA THR A 65 -52.53 82.07 -129.08
C THR A 65 -53.54 81.40 -128.05
N GLN A 66 -53.11 81.08 -126.78
CA GLN A 66 -53.27 79.86 -125.90
C GLN A 66 -53.68 80.08 -124.38
N ARG A 67 -54.00 79.03 -123.55
CA ARG A 67 -53.69 78.77 -122.05
C ARG A 67 -54.34 77.45 -121.41
N ALA A 68 -54.06 76.96 -120.15
CA ALA A 68 -53.13 75.87 -119.64
C ALA A 68 -53.66 75.05 -118.36
N LEU A 69 -53.07 73.88 -117.91
CA LEU A 69 -52.86 73.36 -116.47
C LEU A 69 -52.19 71.92 -116.25
N ALA A 70 -51.52 71.60 -115.10
CA ALA A 70 -50.75 70.34 -114.74
C ALA A 70 -50.68 69.91 -113.20
N GLY A 71 -50.44 68.61 -112.80
CA GLY A 71 -50.04 68.14 -111.42
C GLY A 71 -50.62 66.83 -110.75
N ILE A 72 -50.35 66.61 -109.43
CA ILE A 72 -50.61 65.45 -108.49
C ILE A 72 -52.01 64.79 -108.54
N PHE A 73 -52.95 65.46 -109.19
CA PHE A 73 -54.34 65.07 -109.27
C PHE A 73 -54.58 63.90 -110.24
N LYS A 74 -53.58 63.51 -111.05
CA LYS A 74 -53.65 62.29 -111.85
C LYS A 74 -53.56 61.03 -111.00
N ASP A 75 -52.69 61.01 -109.98
CA ASP A 75 -52.39 59.80 -109.20
C ASP A 75 -53.50 59.42 -108.20
N MET A 76 -54.21 60.43 -107.67
CA MET A 76 -55.34 60.21 -106.75
C MET A 76 -56.51 59.48 -107.41
N ARG A 77 -56.80 59.77 -108.69
CA ARG A 77 -57.92 59.11 -109.39
C ARG A 77 -57.66 57.64 -109.67
N SER A 78 -56.39 57.24 -109.85
CA SER A 78 -56.01 55.83 -110.07
C SER A 78 -56.17 54.97 -108.80
N ILE A 79 -55.83 55.49 -107.62
CA ILE A 79 -55.90 54.73 -106.35
C ILE A 79 -57.35 54.42 -105.98
N GLU A 80 -58.27 55.38 -106.18
CA GLU A 80 -59.69 55.20 -105.84
C GLU A 80 -60.36 54.11 -106.68
N LEU A 81 -59.95 53.96 -107.94
CA LEU A 81 -60.43 52.90 -108.83
C LEU A 81 -59.95 51.50 -108.38
N GLU A 82 -58.70 51.37 -107.94
CA GLU A 82 -58.18 50.08 -107.46
C GLU A 82 -58.81 49.60 -106.15
N LEU A 83 -59.24 50.52 -105.26
CA LEU A 83 -59.89 50.16 -104.00
C LEU A 83 -61.34 49.65 -104.16
N ARG A 84 -62.02 50.03 -105.24
CA ARG A 84 -63.42 49.64 -105.50
C ARG A 84 -63.57 48.30 -106.23
N ASP A 85 -62.53 47.81 -106.88
CA ASP A 85 -62.55 46.52 -107.57
C ASP A 85 -61.99 45.40 -106.65
N PRO A 86 -62.81 44.42 -106.21
CA PRO A 86 -62.38 43.31 -105.37
C PRO A 86 -61.32 42.40 -106.03
N ASN A 87 -61.19 42.42 -107.36
CA ASN A 87 -60.18 41.64 -108.08
C ASN A 87 -58.90 42.45 -108.36
N SER A 88 -58.77 43.67 -107.79
CA SER A 88 -57.59 44.48 -108.01
C SER A 88 -56.35 43.94 -107.31
N THR A 89 -55.19 44.27 -107.88
CA THR A 89 -53.88 43.93 -107.30
C THR A 89 -53.69 44.50 -105.90
N LEU A 90 -54.31 45.64 -105.58
CA LEU A 90 -54.23 46.28 -104.27
C LEU A 90 -55.06 45.50 -103.23
N TRP A 91 -56.28 45.06 -103.56
CA TRP A 91 -57.10 44.26 -102.65
C TRP A 91 -56.45 42.91 -102.33
N GLY A 92 -55.91 42.21 -103.32
CA GLY A 92 -55.20 40.94 -103.09
C GLY A 92 -54.04 41.05 -102.07
N LYS A 93 -53.32 42.17 -102.09
CA LYS A 93 -52.24 42.45 -101.13
C LYS A 93 -52.76 42.74 -99.72
N ILE A 94 -53.87 43.47 -99.58
CA ILE A 94 -54.48 43.78 -98.27
C ILE A 94 -54.96 42.50 -97.58
N GLN A 95 -55.59 41.58 -98.32
CA GLN A 95 -56.11 40.34 -97.73
C GLN A 95 -55.00 39.40 -97.27
N GLN A 96 -53.93 39.24 -98.07
CA GLN A 96 -52.76 38.46 -97.67
C GLN A 96 -52.05 39.05 -96.46
N ASN A 97 -51.95 40.39 -96.39
CA ASN A 97 -51.34 41.07 -95.25
C ASN A 97 -52.13 40.82 -93.96
N ASN A 98 -53.46 40.95 -94.01
CA ASN A 98 -54.32 40.69 -92.86
C ASN A 98 -54.28 39.23 -92.40
N GLN A 99 -54.23 38.26 -93.34
CA GLN A 99 -54.13 36.84 -92.99
C GLN A 99 -52.76 36.52 -92.36
N GLY A 100 -51.67 37.07 -92.91
CA GLY A 100 -50.33 36.95 -92.31
C GLY A 100 -50.26 37.56 -90.90
N ALA A 101 -50.85 38.74 -90.69
CA ALA A 101 -50.91 39.39 -89.39
C ALA A 101 -51.68 38.56 -88.35
N LEU A 102 -52.81 37.94 -88.74
CA LEU A 102 -53.59 37.09 -87.85
C LEU A 102 -52.86 35.79 -87.47
N THR A 103 -52.21 35.13 -88.44
CA THR A 103 -51.41 33.93 -88.16
C THR A 103 -50.23 34.26 -87.24
N GLN A 104 -49.53 35.37 -87.49
CA GLN A 104 -48.43 35.81 -86.65
C GLN A 104 -48.90 36.15 -85.22
N PHE A 105 -50.05 36.79 -85.06
CA PHE A 105 -50.64 37.06 -83.74
C PHE A 105 -50.98 35.76 -82.98
N PHE A 106 -51.56 34.76 -83.65
CA PHE A 106 -51.92 33.51 -82.98
C PHE A 106 -50.70 32.68 -82.54
N ASP A 107 -49.71 32.51 -83.43
CA ASP A 107 -48.52 31.73 -83.09
C ASP A 107 -47.60 32.46 -82.10
N THR A 108 -47.43 33.78 -82.26
CA THR A 108 -46.51 34.54 -81.40
C THR A 108 -47.15 34.89 -80.07
N ASN A 109 -48.39 35.35 -80.04
CA ASN A 109 -48.96 35.92 -78.82
C ASN A 109 -49.81 34.89 -78.07
N VAL A 110 -50.65 34.12 -78.77
CA VAL A 110 -51.60 33.20 -78.11
C VAL A 110 -50.91 31.91 -77.67
N LYS A 111 -50.21 31.22 -78.58
CA LYS A 111 -49.49 29.97 -78.25
C LYS A 111 -48.39 30.20 -77.22
N SER A 112 -47.62 31.29 -77.36
CA SER A 112 -46.55 31.62 -76.41
C SER A 112 -47.10 31.92 -75.03
N ALA A 113 -48.19 32.70 -74.91
CA ALA A 113 -48.82 32.98 -73.63
C ALA A 113 -49.33 31.71 -72.95
N ILE A 114 -50.01 30.82 -73.69
CA ILE A 114 -50.52 29.56 -73.15
C ILE A 114 -49.37 28.64 -72.72
N ALA A 115 -48.31 28.53 -73.52
CA ALA A 115 -47.13 27.72 -73.17
C ALA A 115 -46.41 28.25 -71.93
N GLN A 116 -46.31 29.57 -71.80
CA GLN A 116 -45.71 30.22 -70.64
C GLN A 116 -46.54 29.98 -69.37
N THR A 117 -47.85 30.20 -69.41
CA THR A 117 -48.75 29.93 -68.27
C THR A 117 -48.75 28.47 -67.85
N ALA A 118 -48.75 27.52 -68.80
CA ALA A 118 -48.68 26.09 -68.48
C ALA A 118 -47.32 25.67 -67.88
N SER A 119 -46.25 26.41 -68.16
CA SER A 119 -44.94 26.20 -67.53
C SER A 119 -44.92 26.76 -66.10
N GLU A 120 -45.47 27.96 -65.91
CA GLU A 120 -45.59 28.63 -64.60
C GLU A 120 -46.44 27.80 -63.63
N ILE A 121 -47.62 27.32 -64.05
CA ILE A 121 -48.48 26.46 -63.21
C ILE A 121 -47.76 25.16 -62.82
N ARG A 122 -47.08 24.50 -63.77
CA ARG A 122 -46.33 23.28 -63.46
C ARG A 122 -45.20 23.54 -62.47
N GLN A 123 -44.60 24.72 -62.52
CA GLN A 123 -43.56 25.12 -61.59
C GLN A 123 -44.14 25.39 -60.20
N GLU A 124 -45.22 26.18 -60.09
CA GLU A 124 -45.91 26.42 -58.81
C GLU A 124 -46.38 25.14 -58.14
N VAL A 125 -46.96 24.19 -58.90
CA VAL A 125 -47.41 22.90 -58.35
C VAL A 125 -46.25 22.06 -57.84
N ARG A 126 -45.12 22.03 -58.56
CA ARG A 126 -43.90 21.33 -58.09
C ARG A 126 -43.33 21.98 -56.84
N ASP A 127 -43.29 23.30 -56.80
CA ASP A 127 -42.76 24.05 -55.66
C ASP A 127 -43.65 23.89 -54.42
N ALA A 128 -44.98 23.85 -54.60
CA ALA A 128 -45.93 23.53 -53.53
C ALA A 128 -45.79 22.09 -53.03
N ALA A 129 -45.66 21.12 -53.94
CA ALA A 129 -45.48 19.71 -53.57
C ALA A 129 -44.15 19.49 -52.82
N ASN A 130 -43.08 20.15 -53.26
CA ASN A 130 -41.80 20.11 -52.55
C ASN A 130 -41.90 20.77 -51.18
N SER A 131 -42.63 21.88 -51.06
CA SER A 131 -42.81 22.62 -49.80
C SER A 131 -43.68 21.89 -48.76
N ALA A 132 -44.56 20.98 -49.18
CA ALA A 132 -45.43 20.22 -48.28
C ALA A 132 -44.88 18.83 -47.89
N ARG A 133 -43.75 18.40 -48.47
CA ARG A 133 -43.23 17.04 -48.25
C ARG A 133 -42.68 16.90 -46.84
N VAL A 134 -43.25 15.97 -46.06
CA VAL A 134 -42.77 15.59 -44.73
C VAL A 134 -41.83 14.39 -44.84
N GLN A 135 -40.61 14.53 -44.33
CA GLN A 135 -39.62 13.45 -44.26
C GLN A 135 -39.05 13.34 -42.86
N VAL A 136 -39.04 12.12 -42.31
CA VAL A 136 -38.39 11.82 -41.04
C VAL A 136 -37.02 11.22 -41.33
N ASN A 137 -35.96 11.87 -40.85
CA ASN A 137 -34.58 11.40 -40.98
C ASN A 137 -33.86 11.48 -39.63
N SER A 138 -32.61 11.02 -39.58
CA SER A 138 -31.81 11.02 -38.34
C SER A 138 -31.53 12.42 -37.77
N SER A 139 -31.64 13.48 -38.57
CA SER A 139 -31.41 14.86 -38.17
C SER A 139 -32.69 15.58 -37.70
N GLY A 140 -33.87 15.04 -37.99
CA GLY A 140 -35.16 15.58 -37.56
C GLY A 140 -36.31 15.33 -38.54
N VAL A 141 -37.34 16.18 -38.46
CA VAL A 141 -38.50 16.15 -39.36
C VAL A 141 -38.39 17.33 -40.32
N THR A 142 -38.25 17.05 -41.62
CA THR A 142 -38.19 18.07 -42.67
C THR A 142 -39.57 18.23 -43.29
N ILE A 143 -40.11 19.44 -43.28
CA ILE A 143 -41.38 19.83 -43.92
C ILE A 143 -41.02 20.90 -44.95
N GLY A 144 -40.98 20.52 -46.21
CA GLY A 144 -40.55 21.42 -47.28
C GLY A 144 -39.09 21.84 -47.17
N ALA A 145 -38.85 23.15 -47.11
CA ALA A 145 -37.52 23.74 -46.89
C ALA A 145 -37.13 23.81 -45.41
N THR A 146 -38.07 23.56 -44.49
CA THR A 146 -37.84 23.73 -43.05
C THR A 146 -37.54 22.38 -42.41
N THR A 147 -36.37 22.25 -41.80
CA THR A 147 -36.06 21.09 -40.95
C THR A 147 -36.28 21.44 -39.49
N VAL A 148 -37.24 20.78 -38.85
CA VAL A 148 -37.34 20.74 -37.40
C VAL A 148 -36.31 19.75 -36.90
N THR A 149 -35.18 20.28 -36.44
CA THR A 149 -34.09 19.46 -35.92
C THR A 149 -34.53 18.72 -34.65
N GLY A 150 -33.86 17.60 -34.34
CA GLY A 150 -34.04 16.93 -33.05
C GLY A 150 -33.84 17.87 -31.85
N LYS A 151 -32.96 18.87 -31.97
CA LYS A 151 -32.74 19.90 -30.94
C LYS A 151 -33.95 20.82 -30.75
N GLN A 152 -34.55 21.29 -31.85
CA GLN A 152 -35.75 22.14 -31.78
C GLN A 152 -36.93 21.35 -31.20
N LEU A 153 -37.14 20.12 -31.67
CA LEU A 153 -38.20 19.26 -31.14
C LEU A 153 -37.99 18.98 -29.64
N ALA A 154 -36.76 18.63 -29.23
CA ALA A 154 -36.42 18.42 -27.83
C ALA A 154 -36.64 19.70 -26.99
N SER A 155 -36.33 20.88 -27.53
CA SER A 155 -36.56 22.14 -26.83
C SER A 155 -38.05 22.40 -26.58
N THR A 156 -38.89 22.17 -27.59
CA THR A 156 -40.35 22.35 -27.47
C THR A 156 -40.96 21.35 -26.48
N ILE A 157 -40.54 20.09 -26.54
CA ILE A 157 -40.96 19.05 -25.61
C ILE A 157 -40.51 19.39 -24.18
N SER A 158 -39.26 19.84 -24.00
CA SER A 158 -38.71 20.16 -22.67
C SER A 158 -39.43 21.31 -21.96
N THR A 159 -40.09 22.19 -22.72
CA THR A 159 -40.79 23.36 -22.19
C THR A 159 -42.29 23.13 -21.99
N SER A 160 -42.85 22.00 -22.44
CA SER A 160 -44.29 21.69 -22.34
C SER A 160 -44.54 20.53 -21.39
N SER A 161 -45.17 20.81 -20.24
CA SER A 161 -45.55 19.78 -19.25
C SER A 161 -46.45 18.72 -19.87
N GLU A 162 -47.45 19.12 -20.66
CA GLU A 162 -48.37 18.20 -21.34
C GLU A 162 -47.65 17.28 -22.34
N ALA A 163 -46.67 17.81 -23.08
CA ALA A 163 -45.87 17.01 -23.98
C ALA A 163 -45.00 15.99 -23.22
N ILE A 164 -44.43 16.39 -22.08
CA ILE A 164 -43.66 15.49 -21.20
C ILE A 164 -44.57 14.39 -20.63
N ASP A 165 -45.76 14.73 -20.14
CA ASP A 165 -46.70 13.77 -19.55
C ASP A 165 -47.19 12.74 -20.58
N LEU A 166 -47.37 13.14 -21.84
CA LEU A 166 -47.76 12.24 -22.93
C LEU A 166 -46.67 11.22 -23.27
N ILE A 167 -45.39 11.61 -23.22
CA ILE A 167 -44.27 10.76 -23.64
C ILE A 167 -43.61 10.01 -22.47
N ALA A 168 -43.64 10.54 -21.25
CA ALA A 168 -42.94 10.00 -20.08
C ALA A 168 -43.24 8.51 -19.81
N PRO A 169 -44.49 8.01 -19.90
CA PRO A 169 -44.79 6.59 -19.71
C PRO A 169 -44.19 5.67 -20.79
N LYS A 170 -43.76 6.21 -21.93
CA LYS A 170 -43.19 5.47 -23.07
C LYS A 170 -41.67 5.60 -23.16
N ILE A 171 -41.05 6.49 -22.37
CA ILE A 171 -39.60 6.65 -22.35
C ILE A 171 -38.95 5.47 -21.62
N ARG A 172 -38.05 4.76 -22.32
CA ARG A 172 -37.13 3.78 -21.73
C ARG A 172 -35.79 4.47 -21.48
N VAL A 173 -35.44 4.67 -20.22
CA VAL A 173 -34.15 5.26 -19.85
C VAL A 173 -33.03 4.24 -20.12
N LYS A 174 -32.05 4.62 -20.97
CA LYS A 174 -30.80 3.88 -21.22
C LYS A 174 -29.62 4.64 -20.60
N SER A 175 -28.44 4.01 -20.54
CA SER A 175 -27.28 4.46 -19.76
C SER A 175 -26.94 5.95 -19.89
N ASP A 176 -26.79 6.46 -21.12
CA ASP A 176 -26.40 7.83 -21.43
C ASP A 176 -27.55 8.87 -21.35
N MET A 177 -28.77 8.42 -21.06
CA MET A 177 -29.92 9.31 -20.87
C MET A 177 -29.97 9.95 -19.47
N LEU A 178 -29.17 9.45 -18.53
CA LEU A 178 -28.95 10.07 -17.22
C LEU A 178 -27.58 10.75 -17.23
N VAL A 179 -27.57 12.07 -17.18
CA VAL A 179 -26.33 12.84 -17.01
C VAL A 179 -25.91 12.86 -15.54
N ASP A 180 -24.62 13.04 -15.28
CA ASP A 180 -24.09 13.12 -13.91
C ASP A 180 -24.84 14.18 -13.08
N GLY A 181 -25.28 13.78 -11.88
CA GLY A 181 -26.04 14.64 -10.98
C GLY A 181 -27.52 14.86 -11.35
N SER A 182 -28.03 14.25 -12.43
CA SER A 182 -29.44 14.39 -12.83
C SER A 182 -30.42 13.76 -11.83
N VAL A 183 -30.00 12.72 -11.11
CA VAL A 183 -30.76 12.07 -10.04
C VAL A 183 -30.22 12.58 -8.70
N THR A 184 -30.98 13.44 -8.03
CA THR A 184 -30.67 14.02 -6.71
C THR A 184 -31.63 13.49 -5.66
N ALA A 185 -31.26 13.60 -4.39
CA ALA A 185 -32.11 13.15 -3.27
C ALA A 185 -33.54 13.71 -3.32
N SER A 186 -33.71 14.97 -3.72
CA SER A 186 -35.03 15.62 -3.87
C SER A 186 -35.92 15.02 -4.95
N LYS A 187 -35.36 14.30 -5.92
CA LYS A 187 -36.07 13.61 -7.00
C LYS A 187 -36.42 12.16 -6.65
N MET A 188 -36.01 11.69 -5.46
CA MET A 188 -36.23 10.34 -4.99
C MET A 188 -37.21 10.35 -3.82
N ALA A 189 -38.37 9.72 -4.01
CA ALA A 189 -39.30 9.54 -2.89
C ALA A 189 -38.68 8.63 -1.82
N ALA A 190 -38.94 8.91 -0.54
CA ALA A 190 -38.47 8.07 0.56
C ALA A 190 -38.93 6.61 0.36
N GLY A 191 -37.99 5.65 0.43
CA GLY A 191 -38.27 4.22 0.24
C GLY A 191 -38.47 3.77 -1.22
N SER A 192 -38.30 4.66 -2.22
CA SER A 192 -38.35 4.29 -3.65
C SER A 192 -37.17 3.41 -4.07
N ILE A 193 -36.02 3.49 -3.38
CA ILE A 193 -34.89 2.58 -3.55
C ILE A 193 -34.90 1.56 -2.41
N ARG A 194 -35.11 0.30 -2.77
CA ARG A 194 -35.08 -0.86 -1.87
C ARG A 194 -33.90 -1.74 -2.22
N ALA A 195 -33.65 -2.76 -1.40
CA ALA A 195 -32.55 -3.69 -1.63
C ALA A 195 -32.63 -4.35 -3.01
N GLU A 196 -33.82 -4.66 -3.53
CA GLU A 196 -33.98 -5.24 -4.87
C GLU A 196 -33.60 -4.30 -6.03
N HIS A 197 -33.51 -2.99 -5.81
CA HIS A 197 -33.10 -2.00 -6.82
C HIS A 197 -31.57 -1.81 -6.87
N ILE A 198 -30.82 -2.37 -5.91
CA ILE A 198 -29.37 -2.20 -5.78
C ILE A 198 -28.70 -3.55 -6.08
N SER A 199 -27.93 -3.60 -7.17
CA SER A 199 -27.12 -4.79 -7.47
C SER A 199 -26.06 -5.02 -6.39
N SER A 200 -25.69 -6.28 -6.13
CA SER A 200 -24.59 -6.61 -5.22
C SER A 200 -23.32 -5.87 -5.63
N GLY A 201 -22.69 -5.16 -4.69
CA GLY A 201 -21.47 -4.39 -4.93
C GLY A 201 -21.67 -3.01 -5.59
N ALA A 202 -22.90 -2.59 -5.89
CA ALA A 202 -23.15 -1.27 -6.51
C ALA A 202 -22.87 -0.08 -5.56
N ILE A 203 -22.93 -0.30 -4.25
CA ILE A 203 -22.53 0.68 -3.22
C ILE A 203 -21.30 0.13 -2.50
N THR A 204 -20.13 0.67 -2.83
CA THR A 204 -18.86 0.35 -2.17
C THR A 204 -18.68 1.20 -0.90
N ALA A 205 -17.77 0.78 -0.02
CA ALA A 205 -17.57 1.42 1.29
C ALA A 205 -17.21 2.92 1.19
N ASP A 206 -16.49 3.34 0.15
CA ASP A 206 -16.13 4.74 -0.12
C ASP A 206 -17.31 5.61 -0.57
N LYS A 207 -18.46 5.00 -0.92
CA LYS A 207 -19.70 5.70 -1.29
C LYS A 207 -20.69 5.84 -0.13
N ILE A 208 -20.37 5.30 1.05
CA ILE A 208 -21.21 5.39 2.23
C ILE A 208 -20.60 6.43 3.17
N GLU A 209 -21.32 7.51 3.40
CA GLU A 209 -20.98 8.42 4.50
C GLU A 209 -21.31 7.74 5.83
N ILE A 210 -20.27 7.41 6.58
CA ILE A 210 -20.41 6.75 7.88
C ILE A 210 -20.60 7.84 8.94
N SER A 211 -21.85 8.17 9.24
CA SER A 211 -22.19 9.06 10.36
C SER A 211 -22.25 8.31 11.69
N ASP A 212 -22.08 9.04 12.81
CA ASP A 212 -22.25 8.50 14.17
C ASP A 212 -23.61 7.82 14.36
N ALA A 213 -24.67 8.34 13.72
CA ALA A 213 -25.99 7.73 13.76
C ALA A 213 -26.05 6.37 13.04
N LEU A 214 -25.34 6.22 11.92
CA LEU A 214 -25.21 4.95 11.21
C LEU A 214 -24.36 3.96 12.01
N ILE A 215 -23.24 4.43 12.59
CA ILE A 215 -22.40 3.65 13.52
C ILE A 215 -23.24 3.15 14.69
N ASN A 216 -23.99 4.03 15.36
CA ASN A 216 -24.84 3.67 16.49
C ASN A 216 -25.91 2.64 16.11
N LYS A 217 -26.48 2.70 14.89
CA LYS A 217 -27.43 1.67 14.42
C LYS A 217 -26.76 0.34 14.09
N ILE A 218 -25.53 0.35 13.57
CA ILE A 218 -24.76 -0.85 13.25
C ILE A 218 -24.28 -1.52 14.56
N VAL A 219 -23.84 -0.72 15.52
CA VAL A 219 -23.34 -1.14 16.84
C VAL A 219 -24.48 -1.51 17.79
N ALA A 220 -25.70 -0.97 17.63
CA ALA A 220 -26.87 -1.36 18.42
C ALA A 220 -27.30 -2.84 18.21
N ARG A 221 -26.74 -3.55 17.21
CA ARG A 221 -26.81 -5.00 17.16
C ARG A 221 -25.68 -5.57 18.01
N ASP A 222 -25.97 -5.88 19.28
CA ASP A 222 -25.01 -6.40 20.28
C ASP A 222 -23.99 -7.38 19.71
N ILE A 223 -24.44 -8.35 18.90
CA ILE A 223 -23.57 -9.38 18.31
C ILE A 223 -22.49 -8.79 17.39
N LEU A 224 -22.79 -7.73 16.64
CA LEU A 224 -21.83 -7.10 15.74
C LEU A 224 -20.91 -6.14 16.51
N ALA A 225 -21.43 -5.42 17.51
CA ALA A 225 -20.62 -4.63 18.43
C ALA A 225 -19.63 -5.52 19.18
N ASP A 226 -20.06 -6.66 19.72
CA ASP A 226 -19.20 -7.62 20.40
C ASP A 226 -18.16 -8.23 19.45
N LYS A 227 -18.53 -8.53 18.19
CA LYS A 227 -17.58 -9.05 17.20
C LYS A 227 -16.57 -8.01 16.72
N ILE A 228 -16.96 -6.75 16.56
CA ILE A 228 -16.05 -5.66 16.18
C ILE A 228 -15.18 -5.28 17.38
N ALA A 229 -15.77 -5.09 18.56
CA ALA A 229 -15.04 -4.83 19.79
C ALA A 229 -14.05 -5.95 20.10
N SER A 230 -14.44 -7.23 19.99
CA SER A 230 -13.50 -8.34 20.18
C SER A 230 -12.39 -8.36 19.12
N LYS A 231 -12.68 -8.10 17.84
CA LYS A 231 -11.64 -8.02 16.80
C LYS A 231 -10.72 -6.81 16.97
N GLN A 232 -11.24 -5.66 17.36
CA GLN A 232 -10.48 -4.43 17.57
C GLN A 232 -9.66 -4.52 18.86
N ILE A 233 -10.23 -5.05 19.94
CA ILE A 233 -9.50 -5.40 21.16
C ILE A 233 -8.42 -6.44 20.84
N PHE A 234 -8.71 -7.47 20.05
CA PHE A 234 -7.72 -8.47 19.66
C PHE A 234 -6.61 -7.88 18.78
N ALA A 235 -6.94 -7.07 17.77
CA ALA A 235 -5.97 -6.44 16.88
C ALA A 235 -5.11 -5.38 17.61
N THR A 236 -5.71 -4.49 18.38
CA THR A 236 -4.98 -3.49 19.21
C THR A 236 -4.14 -4.19 20.28
N LYS A 237 -4.65 -5.29 20.86
CA LYS A 237 -3.92 -6.08 21.83
C LYS A 237 -2.79 -6.86 21.17
N ILE A 238 -2.91 -7.32 19.92
CA ILE A 238 -1.84 -7.95 19.13
C ILE A 238 -0.81 -6.91 18.66
N GLU A 239 -1.19 -5.75 18.12
CA GLU A 239 -0.24 -4.73 17.64
C GLU A 239 0.55 -4.09 18.79
N SER A 240 -0.07 -3.80 19.94
CA SER A 240 0.65 -3.32 21.13
C SER A 240 1.63 -4.36 21.69
N ILE A 241 1.33 -5.64 21.46
CA ILE A 241 2.09 -6.81 21.90
C ILE A 241 3.20 -7.19 20.94
N VAL A 242 2.99 -7.08 19.63
CA VAL A 242 3.94 -7.47 18.58
C VAL A 242 4.94 -6.35 18.29
N SER A 243 4.57 -5.08 18.49
CA SER A 243 5.47 -3.94 18.25
C SER A 243 6.43 -3.66 19.41
N SER A 244 6.29 -4.34 20.54
CA SER A 244 7.24 -4.23 21.66
C SER A 244 7.80 -5.62 21.93
N SER A 245 9.11 -5.73 22.13
CA SER A 245 9.81 -6.95 22.59
C SER A 245 9.38 -7.39 24.01
N THR A 246 8.18 -7.00 24.44
CA THR A 246 7.66 -7.05 25.80
C THR A 246 6.33 -7.81 25.89
N PHE A 247 5.84 -8.48 24.83
CA PHE A 247 4.61 -9.31 24.92
C PHE A 247 4.61 -10.22 26.14
N LEU A 248 5.65 -11.05 26.25
CA LEU A 248 5.83 -11.97 27.37
C LEU A 248 6.21 -11.25 28.66
N GLN A 249 6.69 -10.00 28.59
CA GLN A 249 6.91 -9.17 29.77
C GLN A 249 5.59 -8.55 30.28
N ALA A 250 4.59 -8.32 29.43
CA ALA A 250 3.28 -7.81 29.83
C ALA A 250 2.30 -8.93 30.19
N TYR A 251 2.56 -10.15 29.74
CA TYR A 251 1.74 -11.32 30.01
C TYR A 251 1.69 -11.65 31.50
N GLN A 252 0.48 -11.77 32.04
CA GLN A 252 0.18 -12.28 33.37
C GLN A 252 -0.94 -13.31 33.24
N GLY A 253 -0.67 -14.57 33.58
CA GLY A 253 -1.59 -15.69 33.37
C GLY A 253 -0.91 -17.05 33.41
N GLU A 254 -1.66 -18.10 33.10
CA GLU A 254 -1.17 -19.49 33.11
C GLU A 254 -0.78 -19.98 31.71
N ILE A 255 0.41 -20.58 31.59
CA ILE A 255 0.93 -21.23 30.39
C ILE A 255 1.35 -22.66 30.74
N GLY A 256 0.66 -23.66 30.17
CA GLY A 256 1.07 -25.06 30.31
C GLY A 256 1.15 -25.58 31.75
N GLY A 257 0.36 -25.03 32.67
CA GLY A 257 0.39 -25.36 34.10
C GLY A 257 1.32 -24.50 34.97
N PHE A 258 1.94 -23.46 34.40
CA PHE A 258 2.73 -22.47 35.14
C PHE A 258 2.09 -21.09 35.10
N THR A 259 2.01 -20.43 36.25
CA THR A 259 1.57 -19.05 36.40
C THR A 259 2.76 -18.10 36.20
N ILE A 260 2.65 -17.18 35.25
CA ILE A 260 3.59 -16.07 35.02
C ILE A 260 2.92 -14.79 35.49
N GLY A 261 3.58 -13.99 36.34
CA GLY A 261 2.99 -12.73 36.77
C GLY A 261 3.53 -12.15 38.07
N ARG A 262 2.72 -11.31 38.71
CA ARG A 262 2.99 -10.73 40.04
C ARG A 262 2.05 -11.35 41.09
N TYR A 263 2.53 -11.53 42.31
CA TYR A 263 1.70 -11.90 43.46
C TYR A 263 0.86 -10.71 43.97
N PRO A 264 -0.33 -10.96 44.54
CA PRO A 264 -1.01 -9.99 45.38
C PRO A 264 -0.14 -9.62 46.58
N GLY A 265 0.34 -8.37 46.67
CA GLY A 265 1.12 -7.86 47.81
C GLY A 265 2.65 -8.01 47.73
N GLY A 266 3.19 -8.67 46.70
CA GLY A 266 4.64 -8.83 46.51
C GLY A 266 5.23 -7.89 45.46
N SER A 267 6.43 -7.36 45.71
CA SER A 267 7.26 -6.75 44.65
C SER A 267 7.97 -7.85 43.87
N GLY A 268 8.05 -7.75 42.53
CA GLY A 268 8.73 -8.75 41.67
C GLY A 268 7.80 -9.50 40.71
N ARG A 269 8.40 -10.21 39.75
CA ARG A 269 7.71 -11.09 38.79
C ARG A 269 8.20 -12.52 38.98
N TRP A 270 7.34 -13.49 38.71
CA TRP A 270 7.60 -14.89 39.04
C TRP A 270 7.09 -15.80 37.94
N ILE A 271 7.67 -16.99 37.89
CA ILE A 271 7.13 -18.18 37.23
C ILE A 271 6.88 -19.20 38.34
N SER A 272 5.66 -19.66 38.52
CA SER A 272 5.29 -20.60 39.59
C SER A 272 4.33 -21.66 39.08
N GLY A 273 4.09 -22.74 39.82
CA GLY A 273 3.02 -23.68 39.50
C GLY A 273 1.63 -23.03 39.66
N ILE A 274 0.57 -23.71 39.18
CA ILE A 274 -0.84 -23.32 39.43
C ILE A 274 -1.04 -23.07 40.93
N ASN A 275 -0.61 -24.03 41.76
CA ASN A 275 -0.42 -23.78 43.17
C ASN A 275 0.93 -23.07 43.37
N THR A 276 0.84 -21.77 43.63
CA THR A 276 1.99 -20.88 43.76
C THR A 276 2.94 -21.24 44.91
N PHE A 277 2.46 -21.98 45.91
CA PHE A 277 3.28 -22.46 47.01
C PHE A 277 4.05 -23.75 46.68
N SER A 278 3.64 -24.50 45.66
CA SER A 278 4.26 -25.79 45.34
C SER A 278 5.64 -25.65 44.70
N VAL A 279 5.82 -24.68 43.80
CA VAL A 279 7.10 -24.43 43.13
C VAL A 279 7.10 -23.06 42.48
N GLY A 280 8.26 -22.40 42.42
CA GLY A 280 8.44 -21.25 41.55
C GLY A 280 9.81 -20.60 41.65
N MET A 281 9.96 -19.56 40.85
CA MET A 281 11.19 -18.79 40.69
C MET A 281 10.86 -17.31 40.45
N GLY A 282 11.58 -16.43 41.13
CA GLY A 282 11.49 -14.98 40.98
C GLY A 282 12.45 -14.44 39.94
N ASN A 283 12.10 -13.27 39.40
CA ASN A 283 12.91 -12.55 38.42
C ASN A 283 14.05 -11.73 39.04
N GLY A 284 14.32 -11.89 40.34
CA GLY A 284 15.33 -11.12 41.07
C GLY A 284 15.05 -9.61 41.19
N GLY A 285 13.88 -9.12 40.75
CA GLY A 285 13.55 -7.69 40.72
C GLY A 285 13.16 -7.10 42.07
N SER A 286 13.08 -7.91 43.12
CA SER A 286 12.74 -7.49 44.48
C SER A 286 14.04 -7.16 45.21
N PHE A 287 14.34 -5.87 45.33
CA PHE A 287 15.53 -5.40 46.05
C PHE A 287 15.42 -5.74 47.55
N GLY A 288 16.39 -6.53 48.04
CA GLY A 288 16.51 -6.92 49.46
C GLY A 288 17.22 -8.27 49.62
N GLU A 289 18.17 -8.33 50.55
CA GLU A 289 18.79 -9.58 50.99
C GLU A 289 17.71 -10.46 51.63
N ASN A 290 17.70 -11.77 51.33
CA ASN A 290 16.78 -12.78 51.88
C ASN A 290 15.37 -12.88 51.25
N ARG A 291 15.13 -12.32 50.06
CA ARG A 291 13.90 -12.66 49.29
C ARG A 291 14.04 -14.01 48.61
N THR A 292 12.96 -14.75 48.42
CA THR A 292 13.00 -16.06 47.76
C THR A 292 13.28 -15.88 46.26
N ALA A 293 14.37 -16.44 45.76
CA ALA A 293 14.73 -16.47 44.33
C ALA A 293 14.17 -17.72 43.64
N PHE A 294 14.21 -18.86 44.31
CA PHE A 294 13.67 -20.12 43.85
C PHE A 294 13.07 -20.87 45.05
N TRP A 295 11.97 -21.60 44.86
CA TRP A 295 11.41 -22.46 45.90
C TRP A 295 10.70 -23.69 45.36
N ALA A 296 10.61 -24.70 46.21
CA ALA A 296 9.77 -25.87 46.09
C ALA A 296 9.12 -26.17 47.46
N ASN A 297 7.89 -26.65 47.41
CA ASN A 297 7.08 -27.06 48.56
C ASN A 297 7.04 -26.02 49.70
N TRP A 298 6.80 -24.75 49.35
CA TRP A 298 6.79 -23.63 50.29
C TRP A 298 5.74 -23.77 51.39
N GLY A 299 4.64 -24.49 51.15
CA GLY A 299 3.57 -24.74 52.13
C GLY A 299 2.23 -24.14 51.70
N SER A 300 1.62 -23.32 52.56
CA SER A 300 0.28 -22.76 52.34
C SER A 300 0.16 -21.25 52.57
N SER A 301 1.24 -20.58 52.99
CA SER A 301 1.29 -19.13 53.22
C SER A 301 2.64 -18.56 52.80
N TRP A 302 2.66 -17.32 52.32
CA TRP A 302 3.89 -16.59 51.99
C TRP A 302 4.62 -16.05 53.22
N ASP A 303 3.90 -15.88 54.33
CA ASP A 303 4.47 -15.33 55.56
C ASP A 303 5.35 -16.36 56.29
N HIS A 304 5.06 -17.64 56.12
CA HIS A 304 5.75 -18.75 56.79
C HIS A 304 5.90 -19.93 55.84
N HIS A 305 7.13 -20.43 55.70
CA HIS A 305 7.38 -21.65 54.95
C HIS A 305 6.94 -22.88 55.76
N GLY A 306 6.57 -23.96 55.06
CA GLY A 306 6.25 -25.25 55.64
C GLY A 306 7.49 -26.01 56.14
N PRO A 307 7.28 -27.16 56.82
CA PRO A 307 8.36 -28.02 57.30
C PRO A 307 9.13 -28.70 56.18
N ASP A 308 8.52 -28.86 55.00
CA ASP A 308 9.13 -29.56 53.87
C ASP A 308 9.67 -28.60 52.79
N ALA A 309 9.80 -27.32 53.12
CA ALA A 309 10.18 -26.30 52.16
C ALA A 309 11.66 -26.41 51.77
N TRP A 310 11.92 -26.18 50.48
CA TRP A 310 13.25 -26.00 49.95
C TRP A 310 13.31 -24.72 49.14
N PHE A 311 14.24 -23.83 49.43
CA PHE A 311 14.33 -22.57 48.71
C PHE A 311 15.73 -21.97 48.69
N VAL A 312 15.96 -21.10 47.70
CA VAL A 312 17.17 -20.30 47.55
C VAL A 312 16.78 -18.83 47.63
N THR A 313 17.53 -18.03 48.39
CA THR A 313 17.28 -16.59 48.49
C THR A 313 17.96 -15.79 47.37
N SER A 314 17.62 -14.51 47.22
CA SER A 314 18.25 -13.54 46.33
C SER A 314 19.74 -13.34 46.61
N ALA A 315 20.20 -13.71 47.81
CA ALA A 315 21.61 -13.72 48.19
C ALA A 315 22.32 -15.05 47.87
N GLY A 316 21.63 -16.02 47.25
CA GLY A 316 22.17 -17.33 46.90
C GLY A 316 22.22 -18.34 48.05
N LYS A 317 21.65 -18.01 49.23
CA LYS A 317 21.59 -18.95 50.36
C LYS A 317 20.52 -20.00 50.10
N MET A 318 20.90 -21.27 50.17
CA MET A 318 19.99 -22.40 50.07
C MET A 318 19.54 -22.85 51.46
N TYR A 319 18.24 -23.12 51.61
CA TYR A 319 17.62 -23.67 52.81
C TYR A 319 16.82 -24.91 52.42
N CYS A 320 17.06 -26.02 53.11
CA CYS A 320 16.25 -27.23 53.04
C CYS A 320 15.73 -27.55 54.43
N PHE A 321 14.41 -27.61 54.60
CA PHE A 321 13.78 -27.98 55.88
C PHE A 321 13.42 -29.47 55.97
N ASN A 322 13.64 -30.21 54.88
CA ASN A 322 13.49 -31.67 54.80
C ASN A 322 14.85 -32.35 54.53
N THR A 323 14.82 -33.54 53.93
CA THR A 323 15.98 -34.37 53.64
C THR A 323 16.63 -33.96 52.31
N VAL A 324 17.97 -33.97 52.28
CA VAL A 324 18.76 -33.84 51.05
C VAL A 324 19.59 -35.11 50.88
N ASP A 325 19.30 -35.85 49.82
CA ASP A 325 20.04 -37.05 49.44
C ASP A 325 20.98 -36.73 48.27
N PHE A 326 22.29 -36.85 48.51
CA PHE A 326 23.32 -36.69 47.48
C PHE A 326 23.80 -38.07 47.01
N HIS A 327 23.61 -38.36 45.73
CA HIS A 327 23.95 -39.68 45.15
C HIS A 327 25.39 -39.84 44.66
N ASP A 328 26.10 -38.74 44.38
CA ASP A 328 27.45 -38.79 43.80
C ASP A 328 28.50 -38.14 44.72
N ARG A 329 28.87 -36.89 44.47
CA ARG A 329 29.93 -36.20 45.20
C ARG A 329 29.43 -34.90 45.79
N VAL A 330 29.80 -34.67 47.05
CA VAL A 330 29.66 -33.38 47.70
C VAL A 330 31.05 -32.82 47.88
N ASP A 331 31.36 -31.75 47.13
CA ASP A 331 32.65 -31.09 47.18
C ASP A 331 32.65 -29.87 48.07
N PHE A 332 33.55 -29.89 49.04
CA PHE A 332 33.81 -28.82 49.96
C PHE A 332 35.20 -28.24 49.63
N SER A 333 35.25 -27.29 48.68
CA SER A 333 36.53 -26.71 48.20
C SER A 333 36.89 -25.39 48.89
N ASN A 334 38.19 -25.05 48.91
CA ASN A 334 38.75 -23.87 49.56
C ASN A 334 38.51 -23.83 51.08
N THR A 335 37.45 -23.18 51.53
CA THR A 335 37.13 -22.93 52.95
C THR A 335 35.66 -23.25 53.21
N ALA A 336 35.33 -24.53 53.14
CA ALA A 336 33.95 -25.01 53.33
C ALA A 336 33.74 -25.50 54.77
N THR A 337 32.69 -24.99 55.41
CA THR A 337 32.31 -25.37 56.78
C THR A 337 31.10 -26.29 56.74
N VAL A 338 31.25 -27.50 57.28
CA VAL A 338 30.18 -28.50 57.39
C VAL A 338 29.80 -28.68 58.85
N ASN A 339 28.62 -28.19 59.25
CA ASN A 339 28.12 -28.27 60.62
C ASN A 339 27.15 -29.44 60.79
N PHE A 340 27.50 -30.45 61.59
CA PHE A 340 26.62 -31.53 61.99
C PHE A 340 26.05 -31.23 63.40
N TYR A 341 24.75 -30.88 63.51
CA TYR A 341 24.09 -30.58 64.80
C TYR A 341 23.70 -31.83 65.61
N THR A 342 23.91 -33.01 65.04
CA THR A 342 23.71 -34.32 65.68
C THR A 342 24.92 -35.21 65.40
N LYS A 343 24.96 -36.39 66.01
CA LYS A 343 26.02 -37.38 65.77
C LYS A 343 26.11 -37.67 64.27
N LEU A 344 27.31 -37.52 63.69
CA LEU A 344 27.64 -38.13 62.41
C LEU A 344 27.43 -39.63 62.58
N ASN A 345 26.27 -40.11 62.15
CA ASN A 345 26.05 -41.53 62.01
C ASN A 345 26.76 -41.96 60.73
N ALA A 346 28.09 -41.99 60.81
CA ALA A 346 28.82 -42.90 59.97
C ALA A 346 28.41 -44.27 60.48
N THR A 347 27.53 -44.92 59.73
CA THR A 347 27.17 -46.33 59.92
C THR A 347 28.40 -47.25 59.86
N SER A 348 29.60 -46.68 59.64
CA SER A 348 30.90 -47.29 59.87
C SER A 348 31.93 -46.24 60.37
N GLY A 349 32.61 -46.53 61.49
CA GLY A 349 33.31 -45.56 62.37
C GLY A 349 34.70 -45.10 61.94
N ILE A 350 34.74 -44.27 60.90
CA ILE A 350 35.97 -43.94 60.18
C ILE A 350 35.94 -42.50 59.69
N TRP A 351 37.03 -41.76 59.96
CA TRP A 351 37.32 -40.47 59.32
C TRP A 351 38.67 -40.52 58.59
N THR A 352 38.89 -39.65 57.59
CA THR A 352 40.15 -39.52 56.83
C THR A 352 40.85 -38.19 57.18
N GLY A 353 42.19 -38.17 57.27
CA GLY A 353 43.00 -36.98 57.55
C GLY A 353 44.51 -37.28 57.57
N ASN A 354 45.33 -36.36 57.04
CA ASN A 354 46.81 -36.50 56.96
C ASN A 354 47.33 -37.75 56.21
N GLY A 355 46.51 -38.30 55.31
CA GLY A 355 46.79 -39.58 54.64
C GLY A 355 46.33 -40.81 55.43
N ASP A 356 45.55 -40.60 56.50
CA ASP A 356 45.25 -41.63 57.47
C ASP A 356 43.78 -41.68 57.87
N ILE A 357 43.37 -42.86 58.31
CA ILE A 357 42.05 -43.14 58.83
C ILE A 357 42.15 -43.46 60.29
N HIS A 358 41.24 -42.84 61.00
CA HIS A 358 41.14 -43.04 62.41
C HIS A 358 39.76 -43.59 62.69
N GLY A 359 39.74 -44.55 63.59
CA GLY A 359 38.57 -45.02 64.28
C GLY A 359 38.73 -44.75 65.77
N ASN A 360 37.90 -45.43 66.54
CA ASN A 360 37.88 -45.25 67.99
C ASN A 360 38.75 -46.27 68.73
N GLY A 361 39.48 -45.81 69.75
CA GLY A 361 40.28 -46.62 70.68
C GLY A 361 41.61 -45.96 71.08
N SER A 362 42.33 -46.54 72.06
CA SER A 362 43.68 -46.11 72.45
C SER A 362 44.75 -46.86 71.68
N ASN A 363 45.72 -46.12 71.17
CA ASN A 363 46.86 -46.66 70.45
C ASN A 363 48.12 -46.70 71.35
N PRO A 364 48.74 -47.87 71.57
CA PRO A 364 49.97 -48.01 72.35
C PRO A 364 51.16 -47.12 71.94
N ALA A 365 51.29 -46.67 70.69
CA ALA A 365 52.37 -45.73 70.27
C ALA A 365 52.25 -44.34 70.92
N GLY A 366 51.11 -44.09 71.54
CA GLY A 366 50.53 -42.76 71.74
C GLY A 366 49.72 -42.33 70.50
N GLY A 367 48.61 -41.66 70.73
CA GLY A 367 47.70 -41.11 69.69
C GLY A 367 46.33 -41.78 69.65
N ASP A 368 45.47 -41.31 68.74
CA ASP A 368 44.15 -41.90 68.48
C ASP A 368 44.29 -43.35 68.01
N ASN A 369 43.21 -44.14 68.02
CA ASN A 369 43.09 -45.35 67.21
C ASN A 369 43.03 -44.94 65.74
N ALA A 370 44.16 -44.44 65.27
CA ALA A 370 44.57 -44.57 63.91
C ALA A 370 44.68 -46.06 63.60
N VAL A 371 44.45 -46.40 62.34
CA VAL A 371 44.92 -47.67 61.82
C VAL A 371 46.41 -47.78 62.15
N CYS A 372 46.79 -48.70 63.05
CA CYS A 372 48.21 -48.87 63.36
C CYS A 372 48.88 -49.51 62.14
N TRP A 373 49.84 -48.81 61.56
CA TRP A 373 50.49 -49.24 60.32
C TRP A 373 51.63 -50.23 60.64
N TRP A 374 51.79 -51.32 59.88
CA TRP A 374 52.78 -52.38 60.18
C TRP A 374 54.22 -51.87 60.36
N ASN A 375 54.56 -50.78 59.64
CA ASN A 375 55.85 -50.11 59.78
C ASN A 375 56.04 -49.45 61.17
N GLN A 376 54.98 -49.09 61.87
CA GLN A 376 55.04 -48.59 63.25
C GLN A 376 55.38 -49.71 64.24
N ILE A 377 54.94 -50.97 64.00
CA ILE A 377 55.13 -52.13 64.91
C ILE A 377 56.59 -52.63 64.99
N THR A 378 57.33 -52.61 63.88
CA THR A 378 58.74 -53.06 63.85
C THR A 378 59.71 -52.07 64.50
N THR A 379 59.25 -50.88 64.87
CA THR A 379 60.10 -49.90 65.57
C THR A 379 60.33 -50.32 67.03
N ALA A 380 61.52 -50.02 67.56
CA ALA A 380 61.81 -50.21 68.97
C ALA A 380 60.88 -49.37 69.87
N LYS A 381 60.38 -48.23 69.35
CA LYS A 381 59.46 -47.33 70.03
C LYS A 381 58.12 -48.01 70.35
N TRP A 382 57.48 -48.66 69.37
CA TRP A 382 56.23 -49.40 69.59
C TRP A 382 56.40 -50.58 70.56
N ARG A 383 57.44 -51.37 70.36
CA ARG A 383 57.76 -52.53 71.22
C ARG A 383 58.03 -52.13 72.67
N GLY A 384 58.56 -50.93 72.88
CA GLY A 384 58.69 -50.31 74.20
C GLY A 384 57.34 -50.04 74.87
N TYR A 385 56.40 -49.39 74.17
CA TYR A 385 55.09 -49.08 74.73
C TYR A 385 54.19 -50.30 74.94
N ALA A 386 54.38 -51.36 74.13
CA ALA A 386 53.69 -52.64 74.28
C ALA A 386 54.30 -53.54 75.39
N GLY A 387 55.30 -53.05 76.14
CA GLY A 387 55.91 -53.78 77.27
C GLY A 387 56.85 -54.93 76.90
N ILE A 388 57.25 -55.07 75.63
CA ILE A 388 58.11 -56.16 75.13
C ILE A 388 59.59 -55.88 75.39
N THR A 389 59.97 -54.61 75.41
CA THR A 389 61.35 -54.16 75.68
C THR A 389 61.36 -52.99 76.66
N SER A 390 62.26 -53.03 77.66
CA SER A 390 62.40 -51.94 78.64
C SER A 390 63.68 -51.14 78.40
N SER A 391 63.57 -49.80 78.39
CA SER A 391 64.74 -48.90 78.27
C SER A 391 65.68 -49.07 79.46
N SER A 392 66.97 -49.32 79.21
CA SER A 392 67.98 -49.60 80.25
C SER A 392 69.30 -48.84 80.06
N ASP A 393 69.29 -47.78 79.23
CA ASP A 393 70.47 -46.96 78.93
C ASP A 393 71.05 -46.29 80.18
N LYS A 394 72.38 -46.28 80.33
CA LYS A 394 73.07 -45.68 81.50
C LYS A 394 72.71 -44.20 81.69
N ARG A 395 72.44 -43.47 80.61
CA ARG A 395 72.06 -42.04 80.64
C ARG A 395 70.69 -41.80 81.27
N LEU A 396 69.86 -42.84 81.37
CA LEU A 396 68.52 -42.77 81.97
C LEU A 396 68.53 -43.17 83.46
N LYS A 397 69.71 -43.35 84.07
CA LYS A 397 69.87 -43.85 85.44
C LYS A 397 70.80 -42.97 86.25
N GLU A 398 70.46 -42.77 87.51
CA GLU A 398 71.28 -42.10 88.52
C GLU A 398 71.50 -43.02 89.73
N ASN A 399 72.46 -42.69 90.62
CA ASN A 399 72.75 -43.44 91.85
C ASN A 399 73.07 -44.95 91.64
N ILE A 400 73.82 -45.26 90.58
CA ILE A 400 74.16 -46.65 90.21
C ILE A 400 75.17 -47.25 91.21
N THR A 401 74.71 -48.16 92.05
CA THR A 401 75.54 -48.92 93.01
C THR A 401 75.23 -50.41 92.94
N GLY A 402 76.13 -51.26 93.44
CA GLY A 402 75.93 -52.70 93.48
C GLY A 402 74.75 -53.09 94.36
N THR A 403 73.95 -54.07 93.92
CA THR A 403 72.79 -54.54 94.69
C THR A 403 73.22 -55.27 95.96
N LYS A 404 72.52 -54.99 97.07
CA LYS A 404 72.67 -55.70 98.35
C LYS A 404 71.76 -56.92 98.46
N VAL A 405 70.93 -57.16 97.45
CA VAL A 405 70.01 -58.29 97.40
C VAL A 405 70.80 -59.57 97.15
N LYS A 406 70.56 -60.58 97.98
CA LYS A 406 71.09 -61.94 97.79
C LYS A 406 70.17 -62.73 96.87
N GLY A 407 70.67 -63.06 95.68
CA GLY A 407 69.89 -63.74 94.65
C GLY A 407 69.49 -65.15 95.05
N ILE A 408 70.46 -65.93 95.55
CA ILE A 408 70.24 -67.33 95.96
C ILE A 408 69.15 -67.42 97.04
N ASP A 409 69.19 -66.55 98.05
CA ASP A 409 68.25 -66.59 99.17
C ASP A 409 66.81 -66.33 98.71
N LYS A 410 66.63 -65.41 97.74
CA LYS A 410 65.31 -65.10 97.17
C LYS A 410 64.79 -66.26 96.33
N ILE A 411 65.62 -66.85 95.47
CA ILE A 411 65.21 -67.97 94.60
C ILE A 411 64.90 -69.23 95.43
N ASN A 412 65.71 -69.55 96.44
CA ASN A 412 65.47 -70.71 97.30
C ASN A 412 64.21 -70.55 98.18
N ALA A 413 63.77 -69.33 98.44
CA ALA A 413 62.53 -69.06 99.17
C ALA A 413 61.27 -69.21 98.30
N LEU A 414 61.40 -69.39 96.98
CA LEU A 414 60.28 -69.62 96.08
C LEU A 414 59.92 -71.11 96.04
N ASN A 415 58.63 -71.40 96.16
CA ASN A 415 58.09 -72.75 96.08
C ASN A 415 57.49 -73.01 94.69
N LEU A 416 58.14 -73.87 93.91
CA LEU A 416 57.62 -74.29 92.60
C LEU A 416 56.57 -75.38 92.79
N VAL A 417 55.41 -75.18 92.17
CA VAL A 417 54.27 -76.09 92.28
C VAL A 417 53.74 -76.44 90.89
N SER A 418 53.16 -77.63 90.78
CA SER A 418 52.31 -78.03 89.65
C SER A 418 50.85 -77.77 90.02
N PHE A 419 50.04 -77.30 89.08
CA PHE A 419 48.63 -77.01 89.35
C PHE A 419 47.75 -77.06 88.09
N ASP A 420 46.45 -77.14 88.32
CA ASP A 420 45.41 -77.04 87.29
C ASP A 420 44.57 -75.78 87.49
N PHE A 421 44.33 -75.02 86.42
CA PHE A 421 43.43 -73.87 86.46
C PHE A 421 41.96 -74.30 86.65
N ILE A 422 41.22 -73.63 87.53
CA ILE A 422 39.85 -74.04 87.89
C ILE A 422 38.87 -73.91 86.69
N LYS A 423 38.94 -72.80 85.93
CA LYS A 423 37.96 -72.46 84.86
C LYS A 423 38.11 -73.33 83.61
N ASN A 424 39.34 -73.53 83.13
CA ASN A 424 39.60 -74.23 81.86
C ASN A 424 40.33 -75.58 82.02
N LYS A 425 40.65 -75.99 83.26
CA LYS A 425 41.35 -77.25 83.59
C LYS A 425 42.69 -77.43 82.86
N LYS A 426 43.34 -76.32 82.48
CA LYS A 426 44.69 -76.36 81.92
C LYS A 426 45.68 -76.74 83.01
N HIS A 427 46.49 -77.77 82.76
CA HIS A 427 47.59 -78.20 83.62
C HIS A 427 48.86 -77.39 83.36
N GLU A 428 49.56 -77.02 84.42
CA GLU A 428 50.95 -76.54 84.35
C GLU A 428 51.84 -77.34 85.30
N ASP A 429 52.91 -77.91 84.74
CA ASP A 429 53.85 -78.78 85.46
C ASP A 429 54.74 -78.00 86.44
N ILE A 430 55.05 -76.74 86.12
CA ILE A 430 55.96 -75.90 86.91
C ILE A 430 55.44 -74.46 86.89
N GLY A 431 55.05 -73.95 88.05
CA GLY A 431 54.69 -72.56 88.22
C GLY A 431 54.74 -72.09 89.67
N LEU A 432 54.22 -70.89 89.91
CA LEU A 432 54.26 -70.21 91.21
C LEU A 432 52.86 -69.72 91.60
N ILE A 433 52.61 -69.62 92.92
CA ILE A 433 51.39 -69.01 93.46
C ILE A 433 51.64 -67.53 93.76
N ALA A 434 50.81 -66.65 93.19
CA ALA A 434 51.01 -65.20 93.25
C ALA A 434 51.08 -64.66 94.69
N GLN A 435 50.25 -65.17 95.60
CA GLN A 435 50.21 -64.77 97.01
C GLN A 435 51.47 -65.19 97.79
N GLU A 436 52.09 -66.31 97.41
CA GLU A 436 53.34 -66.77 98.04
C GLU A 436 54.52 -65.93 97.53
N VAL A 437 54.56 -65.68 96.22
CA VAL A 437 55.53 -64.80 95.58
C VAL A 437 55.49 -63.40 96.16
N GLN A 438 54.29 -62.85 96.41
CA GLN A 438 54.14 -61.49 96.93
C GLN A 438 54.91 -61.26 98.24
N LYS A 439 55.06 -62.30 99.09
CA LYS A 439 55.81 -62.22 100.36
C LYS A 439 57.33 -62.16 100.14
N VAL A 440 57.81 -62.70 99.02
CA VAL A 440 59.24 -62.85 98.71
C VAL A 440 59.72 -61.75 97.76
N VAL A 441 58.96 -61.46 96.70
CA VAL A 441 59.24 -60.50 95.62
C VAL A 441 57.94 -59.75 95.29
N PRO A 442 57.51 -58.77 96.12
CA PRO A 442 56.23 -58.08 95.93
C PRO A 442 56.12 -57.32 94.60
N GLU A 443 57.22 -56.82 94.06
CA GLU A 443 57.28 -56.03 92.82
C GLU A 443 57.06 -56.85 91.53
N ALA A 444 56.99 -58.18 91.65
CA ALA A 444 56.62 -59.07 90.54
C ALA A 444 55.11 -59.28 90.42
N ILE A 445 54.31 -58.72 91.34
CA ILE A 445 52.86 -58.92 91.39
C ILE A 445 52.14 -57.68 90.89
N GLU A 446 51.19 -57.89 89.98
CA GLU A 446 50.28 -56.87 89.46
C GLU A 446 48.85 -57.21 89.90
N VAL A 447 48.04 -56.20 90.22
CA VAL A 447 46.64 -56.36 90.65
C VAL A 447 45.75 -55.86 89.53
N ASP A 448 44.80 -56.69 89.11
CA ASP A 448 43.79 -56.30 88.13
C ASP A 448 42.73 -55.41 88.78
N ASP A 449 42.54 -54.19 88.26
CA ASP A 449 41.69 -53.16 88.86
C ASP A 449 40.18 -53.51 88.82
N GLU A 450 39.74 -54.36 87.89
CA GLU A 450 38.32 -54.74 87.74
C GLU A 450 37.96 -55.98 88.56
N THR A 451 38.87 -56.96 88.63
CA THR A 451 38.60 -58.28 89.23
C THR A 451 39.30 -58.50 90.58
N SER A 452 40.26 -57.63 90.94
CA SER A 452 41.11 -57.74 92.14
C SER A 452 41.98 -59.01 92.19
N TYR A 453 42.14 -59.72 91.07
CA TYR A 453 43.03 -60.87 91.01
C TYR A 453 44.49 -60.47 90.87
N LEU A 454 45.38 -61.29 91.43
CA LEU A 454 46.83 -61.10 91.38
C LEU A 454 47.41 -61.85 90.17
N SER A 455 48.20 -61.17 89.36
CA SER A 455 48.97 -61.76 88.27
C SER A 455 50.47 -61.63 88.55
N ILE A 456 51.28 -62.52 87.95
CA ILE A 456 52.73 -62.57 88.16
C ILE A 456 53.44 -62.13 86.88
N ASN A 457 54.29 -61.11 87.00
CA ASN A 457 55.21 -60.68 85.94
C ASN A 457 56.52 -61.49 86.01
N TYR A 458 56.55 -62.64 85.34
CA TYR A 458 57.71 -63.56 85.37
C TYR A 458 59.03 -62.94 84.90
N ALA A 459 58.98 -61.92 84.03
CA ALA A 459 60.19 -61.25 83.54
C ALA A 459 60.98 -60.57 84.68
N LYS A 460 60.33 -60.25 85.80
CA LYS A 460 60.96 -59.63 86.97
C LYS A 460 61.91 -60.58 87.72
N PHE A 461 61.84 -61.90 87.51
CA PHE A 461 62.74 -62.86 88.17
C PHE A 461 64.11 -63.00 87.48
N VAL A 462 64.24 -62.57 86.23
CA VAL A 462 65.48 -62.73 85.45
C VAL A 462 66.70 -62.09 86.15
N PRO A 463 66.63 -60.87 86.72
CA PRO A 463 67.77 -60.30 87.46
C PRO A 463 68.14 -61.11 88.72
N TYR A 464 67.18 -61.74 89.39
CA TYR A 464 67.41 -62.55 90.59
C TYR A 464 68.13 -63.85 90.25
N LEU A 465 67.70 -64.53 89.18
CA LEU A 465 68.36 -65.73 88.67
C LEU A 465 69.80 -65.42 88.25
N LEU A 466 70.01 -64.31 87.54
CA LEU A 466 71.36 -63.88 87.13
C LEU A 466 72.26 -63.67 88.35
N LYS A 467 71.76 -62.96 89.38
CA LYS A 467 72.52 -62.74 90.62
C LYS A 467 72.78 -64.04 91.38
N ALA A 468 71.82 -64.96 91.40
CA ALA A 468 71.98 -66.26 92.05
C ALA A 468 73.05 -67.12 91.38
N VAL A 469 73.09 -67.16 90.04
CA VAL A 469 74.13 -67.87 89.28
C VAL A 469 75.51 -67.24 89.53
N GLN A 470 75.61 -65.91 89.57
CA GLN A 470 76.86 -65.23 89.94
C GLN A 470 77.33 -65.62 91.34
N GLU A 471 76.45 -65.58 92.34
CA GLU A 471 76.77 -65.97 93.71
C GLU A 471 77.13 -67.47 93.83
N LEU A 472 76.50 -68.33 93.04
CA LEU A 472 76.83 -69.77 93.00
C LEU A 472 78.20 -69.98 92.36
N THR A 473 78.49 -69.26 91.27
CA THR A 473 79.81 -69.32 90.61
C THR A 473 80.90 -68.82 91.56
N ASP A 474 80.69 -67.68 92.22
CA ASP A 474 81.62 -67.17 93.23
C ASP A 474 81.83 -68.20 94.36
N LYS A 475 80.78 -68.88 94.81
CA LYS A 475 80.90 -69.95 95.81
C LYS A 475 81.68 -71.15 95.27
N VAL A 476 81.42 -71.56 94.03
CA VAL A 476 82.13 -72.66 93.38
C VAL A 476 83.60 -72.30 93.19
N ASP A 477 83.94 -71.12 92.69
CA ASP A 477 85.33 -70.66 92.52
C ASP A 477 86.07 -70.61 93.87
N ASN A 478 85.41 -70.09 94.91
CA ASN A 478 85.95 -70.10 96.28
C ASN A 478 86.12 -71.52 96.84
N LEU A 479 85.29 -72.49 96.42
CA LEU A 479 85.37 -73.90 96.82
C LEU A 479 86.40 -74.69 95.98
N GLU A 480 86.59 -74.33 94.72
CA GLU A 480 87.55 -74.92 93.78
C GLU A 480 88.96 -74.34 93.91
N GLY A 481 89.14 -73.29 94.71
CA GLY A 481 90.45 -72.70 95.02
C GLY A 481 91.10 -71.97 93.84
N LYS A 482 90.28 -71.37 92.96
CA LYS A 482 90.73 -70.49 91.88
C LYS A 482 90.70 -69.02 92.25
#